data_AF-A0A5R2N4Y5-F1
#
_entry.id   AF-A0A5R2N4Y5-F1
#
_cell.length_a   1.000
_cell.length_b   1.000
_cell.length_c   1.000
_cell.angle_alpha   90.00
_cell.angle_beta   90.00
_cell.angle_gamma   90.00
#
_symmetry.space_group_name_H-M   'P 1'
#
loop_
_entity.id
_entity.type
_entity.pdbx_description
1 polymer ?
#
loop_
_entity_poly.entity_id
_entity_poly.type
_entity_poly.pdbx_seq_one_letter_code
_entity_poly.pdbx_strand_id
1 'polypeptide(L)'
;MAGSLVNHIRTAALLLFAAEFWKRLATGLKVLFATIRMLLCRLAKGQRLPSPAQNDCCIQLPPDIYKRADPLLYAQYYLMAQGLAVTWDNPDIDIFDGAAPVTGALQPAHIYRVRVRVWNGSYDAPAIGVGVALS
;
A
#
# COMPACT_ATOMS: atom_id res chain seq x y z
N MET A 1 20.96 19.70 -62.50
CA MET A 1 21.71 20.27 -61.35
C MET A 1 20.93 20.28 -60.02
N ALA A 2 19.60 20.06 -60.00
CA ALA A 2 18.81 20.08 -58.75
C ALA A 2 19.01 18.84 -57.82
N GLY A 3 19.40 17.68 -58.35
CA GLY A 3 19.51 16.44 -57.55
C GLY A 3 20.69 16.40 -56.56
N SER A 4 21.78 17.10 -56.85
CA SER A 4 22.97 17.12 -55.98
C SER A 4 22.72 17.95 -54.71
N LEU A 5 22.09 19.13 -54.84
CA LEU A 5 21.78 19.99 -53.71
C LEU A 5 20.83 19.31 -52.69
N VAL A 6 19.79 18.64 -53.19
CA VAL A 6 18.81 17.93 -52.34
C VAL A 6 19.46 16.77 -51.57
N ASN A 7 20.40 16.06 -52.20
CA ASN A 7 21.14 14.98 -51.53
C ASN A 7 22.11 15.50 -50.47
N HIS A 8 22.77 16.64 -50.70
CA HIS A 8 23.64 17.28 -49.70
C HIS A 8 22.85 17.81 -48.49
N ILE A 9 21.66 18.37 -48.71
CA ILE A 9 20.80 18.84 -47.62
C ILE A 9 20.28 17.67 -46.78
N ARG A 10 19.87 16.57 -47.42
CA ARG A 10 19.43 15.34 -46.72
C ARG A 10 20.55 14.71 -45.88
N THR A 11 21.76 14.62 -46.41
CA THR A 11 22.91 14.07 -45.67
C THR A 11 23.32 14.97 -44.50
N ALA A 12 23.34 16.30 -44.69
CA ALA A 12 23.60 17.24 -43.60
C ALA A 12 22.53 17.15 -42.49
N ALA A 13 21.24 17.05 -42.86
CA ALA A 13 20.16 16.90 -41.90
C ALA A 13 20.25 15.58 -41.11
N LEU A 14 20.58 14.46 -41.76
CA LEU A 14 20.78 13.16 -41.10
C LEU A 14 21.98 13.18 -40.14
N LEU A 15 23.09 13.81 -40.53
CA LEU A 15 24.28 13.92 -39.69
C LEU A 15 24.03 14.82 -38.46
N LEU A 16 23.32 15.94 -38.64
CA LEU A 16 22.92 16.81 -37.52
C LEU A 16 21.96 16.11 -36.57
N PHE A 17 20.97 15.38 -37.10
CA PHE A 17 20.03 14.61 -36.28
C PHE A 17 20.74 13.50 -35.50
N ALA A 18 21.67 12.79 -36.15
CA ALA A 18 22.50 11.79 -35.47
C ALA A 18 23.38 12.42 -34.38
N ALA A 19 24.02 13.55 -34.65
CA ALA A 19 24.86 14.23 -33.67
C ALA A 19 24.05 14.72 -32.45
N GLU A 20 22.88 15.32 -32.66
CA GLU A 20 21.99 15.74 -31.57
C GLU A 20 21.40 14.56 -30.80
N PHE A 21 21.08 13.45 -31.49
CA PHE A 21 20.67 12.21 -30.86
C PHE A 21 21.76 11.67 -29.91
N TRP A 22 23.01 11.54 -30.37
CA TRP A 22 24.11 11.04 -29.55
C TRP A 22 24.44 11.96 -28.37
N LYS A 23 24.37 13.28 -28.54
CA LYS A 23 24.53 14.24 -27.44
C LYS A 23 23.45 14.08 -26.37
N ARG A 24 22.18 13.94 -26.78
CA ARG A 24 21.06 13.72 -25.86
C ARG A 24 21.19 12.38 -25.16
N LEU A 25 21.56 11.32 -25.87
CA LEU A 25 21.80 9.99 -25.30
C LEU A 25 22.92 10.03 -24.26
N ALA A 26 24.06 10.67 -24.57
CA ALA A 26 25.17 10.81 -23.63
C ALA A 26 24.78 11.62 -22.39
N THR A 27 23.96 12.66 -22.55
CA THR A 27 23.46 13.46 -21.43
C THR A 27 22.51 12.64 -20.55
N GLY A 28 21.58 11.89 -21.16
CA GLY A 28 20.68 10.99 -20.45
C GLY A 28 21.42 9.90 -19.69
N LEU A 29 22.42 9.27 -20.30
CA LEU A 29 23.28 8.27 -19.65
C LEU A 29 24.04 8.86 -18.45
N LYS A 30 24.60 10.08 -18.56
CA LYS A 30 25.27 10.75 -17.44
C LYS A 30 24.32 10.97 -16.25
N VAL A 31 23.09 11.40 -16.51
CA VAL A 31 22.07 11.59 -15.46
C VAL A 31 21.71 10.24 -14.84
N LEU A 32 21.50 9.21 -15.65
CA LEU A 32 21.18 7.85 -15.20
C LEU A 32 22.29 7.27 -14.30
N PHE A 33 23.55 7.38 -14.70
CA PHE A 33 24.66 6.91 -13.87
C PHE A 33 24.79 7.71 -12.57
N ALA A 34 24.55 9.03 -12.60
CA ALA A 34 24.57 9.85 -11.40
C ALA A 34 23.46 9.47 -10.41
N THR A 35 22.24 9.18 -10.89
CA THR A 35 21.12 8.75 -10.05
C THR A 35 21.34 7.36 -9.47
N ILE A 36 21.81 6.40 -10.27
CA ILE A 36 22.18 5.06 -9.80
C ILE A 36 23.24 5.15 -8.71
N ARG A 37 24.32 5.91 -8.94
CA ARG A 37 25.39 6.12 -7.94
C ARG A 37 24.83 6.72 -6.65
N MET A 38 23.95 7.72 -6.74
CA MET A 38 23.32 8.34 -5.57
C MET A 38 22.48 7.33 -4.78
N LEU A 39 21.68 6.51 -5.46
CA LEU A 39 20.86 5.47 -4.83
C LEU A 39 21.72 4.41 -4.15
N LEU A 40 22.77 3.91 -4.82
CA LEU A 40 23.71 2.95 -4.24
C LEU A 40 24.44 3.53 -3.01
N CYS A 41 24.88 4.79 -3.06
CA CYS A 41 25.48 5.45 -1.91
C CYS A 41 24.49 5.61 -0.74
N ARG A 42 23.20 5.88 -0.99
CA ARG A 42 22.18 5.99 0.04
C ARG A 42 21.87 4.63 0.69
N LEU A 43 21.76 3.58 -0.13
CA LEU A 43 21.60 2.21 0.33
C LEU A 43 22.79 1.78 1.21
N ALA A 44 24.02 2.01 0.76
CA ALA A 44 25.23 1.67 1.51
C ALA A 44 25.37 2.44 2.83
N LYS A 45 24.85 3.66 2.90
CA LYS A 45 24.85 4.49 4.13
C LYS A 45 23.62 4.26 5.03
N GLY A 46 22.71 3.34 4.67
CA GLY A 46 21.46 3.12 5.40
C GLY A 46 20.57 4.37 5.48
N GLN A 47 20.76 5.34 4.58
CA GLN A 47 19.99 6.58 4.59
C GLN A 47 18.61 6.31 4.03
N ARG A 48 17.57 6.68 4.80
CA ARG A 48 16.19 6.61 4.34
C ARG A 48 16.03 7.51 3.10
N LEU A 49 15.27 7.02 2.12
CA LEU A 49 14.90 7.83 0.96
C LEU A 49 14.22 9.13 1.45
N PRO A 50 14.53 10.29 0.86
CA PRO A 50 13.79 11.51 1.16
C PRO A 50 12.31 11.24 0.95
N SER A 51 11.51 11.46 2.00
CA SER A 51 10.07 11.47 1.83
C SER A 51 9.74 12.57 0.83
N PRO A 52 8.84 12.35 -0.15
CA PRO A 52 8.42 13.42 -1.06
C PRO A 52 8.01 14.63 -0.22
N ALA A 53 8.54 15.81 -0.57
CA ALA A 53 8.13 17.05 0.05
C ALA A 53 6.60 17.12 -0.08
N GLN A 54 5.90 17.18 1.04
CA GLN A 54 4.46 17.37 1.09
C GLN A 54 4.17 18.73 0.49
N ASN A 55 3.92 18.75 -0.80
CA ASN A 55 3.29 19.89 -1.45
C ASN A 55 1.85 19.94 -0.91
N ASP A 56 1.32 21.16 -0.74
CA ASP A 56 0.07 21.57 -0.06
C ASP A 56 -1.25 20.89 -0.51
N CYS A 57 -1.18 19.81 -1.28
CA CYS A 57 -2.33 19.01 -1.71
C CYS A 57 -2.91 18.12 -0.58
N CYS A 58 -2.13 17.84 0.46
CA CYS A 58 -2.52 16.86 1.48
C CYS A 58 -2.61 17.50 2.87
N ILE A 59 -3.79 17.43 3.48
CA ILE A 59 -3.99 17.78 4.89
C ILE A 59 -3.20 16.78 5.73
N GLN A 60 -2.27 17.29 6.56
CA GLN A 60 -1.68 16.47 7.61
C GLN A 60 -2.74 16.20 8.68
N LEU A 61 -3.30 15.00 8.68
CA LEU A 61 -4.13 14.56 9.80
C LEU A 61 -3.23 14.16 10.97
N PRO A 62 -3.44 14.75 12.17
CA PRO A 62 -2.79 14.30 13.39
C PRO A 62 -3.03 12.79 13.65
N PRO A 63 -2.03 12.06 14.15
CA PRO A 63 -2.09 10.60 14.31
C PRO A 63 -3.15 10.13 15.32
N ASP A 64 -3.58 11.02 16.22
CA ASP A 64 -4.67 10.85 17.18
C ASP A 64 -6.07 10.91 16.55
N ILE A 65 -6.20 11.53 15.37
CA ILE A 65 -7.45 11.53 14.59
C ILE A 65 -7.55 10.26 13.72
N TYR A 66 -6.42 9.64 13.38
CA TYR A 66 -6.37 8.48 12.50
C TYR A 66 -6.48 7.16 13.29
N LYS A 67 -7.66 6.53 13.27
CA LYS A 67 -7.77 5.13 13.71
C LYS A 67 -7.31 4.21 12.57
N ARG A 68 -6.17 3.55 12.77
CA ARG A 68 -5.74 2.44 11.90
C ARG A 68 -6.75 1.31 12.05
N ALA A 69 -7.26 0.78 10.93
CA ALA A 69 -8.09 -0.43 10.95
C ALA A 69 -7.33 -1.53 11.70
N ASP A 70 -7.99 -2.21 12.63
CA ASP A 70 -7.36 -3.29 13.38
C ASP A 70 -6.91 -4.38 12.40
N PRO A 71 -5.59 -4.57 12.22
CA PRO A 71 -5.09 -5.55 11.26
C PRO A 71 -5.47 -6.97 11.64
N LEU A 72 -5.74 -7.26 12.91
CA LEU A 72 -6.17 -8.59 13.38
C LEU A 72 -7.65 -8.85 13.05
N LEU A 73 -8.46 -7.79 12.94
CA LEU A 73 -9.87 -7.90 12.63
C LEU A 73 -10.12 -8.10 11.11
N TYR A 74 -9.22 -7.60 10.25
CA TYR A 74 -9.41 -7.60 8.79
C TYR A 74 -8.38 -8.39 7.96
N ALA A 75 -7.23 -8.79 8.51
CA ALA A 75 -6.16 -9.49 7.76
C ALA A 75 -6.03 -10.99 8.08
N GLN A 76 -7.09 -11.62 8.60
CA GLN A 76 -7.01 -12.98 9.15
C GLN A 76 -6.54 -14.02 8.12
N TYR A 77 -7.15 -14.05 6.93
CA TYR A 77 -6.74 -14.98 5.88
C TYR A 77 -5.29 -14.76 5.44
N TYR A 78 -4.84 -13.50 5.42
CA TYR A 78 -3.46 -13.15 5.12
C TYR A 78 -2.51 -13.67 6.21
N LEU A 79 -2.82 -13.45 7.48
CA LEU A 79 -2.01 -13.91 8.62
C LEU A 79 -1.95 -15.44 8.72
N MET A 80 -3.07 -16.14 8.47
CA MET A 80 -3.12 -17.60 8.38
C MET A 80 -2.25 -18.12 7.22
N ALA A 81 -2.26 -17.45 6.07
CA ALA A 81 -1.41 -17.82 4.94
C ALA A 81 0.09 -17.63 5.23
N GLN A 82 0.45 -16.79 6.21
CA GLN A 82 1.83 -16.64 6.71
C GLN A 82 2.19 -17.66 7.81
N GLY A 83 1.29 -18.58 8.15
CA GLY A 83 1.50 -19.58 9.21
C GLY A 83 1.47 -18.98 10.63
N LEU A 84 0.98 -17.75 10.78
CA LEU A 84 0.82 -17.11 12.08
C LEU A 84 -0.50 -17.56 12.72
N ALA A 85 -0.45 -17.89 14.00
CA ALA A 85 -1.65 -18.19 14.77
C ALA A 85 -2.51 -16.92 14.87
N VAL A 86 -3.66 -16.94 14.20
CA VAL A 86 -4.70 -15.91 14.36
C VAL A 86 -5.57 -16.35 15.53
N THR A 87 -5.27 -15.84 16.72
CA THR A 87 -6.22 -15.93 17.83
C THR A 87 -7.24 -14.83 17.64
N TRP A 88 -8.48 -15.21 17.34
CA TRP A 88 -9.61 -14.33 17.62
C TRP A 88 -9.66 -14.13 19.14
N ASP A 89 -8.97 -13.11 19.63
CA ASP A 89 -9.21 -12.59 20.97
C ASP A 89 -10.27 -11.48 20.89
N ASN A 90 -11.41 -11.82 20.27
CA ASN A 90 -12.65 -11.06 20.42
C ASN A 90 -13.73 -11.99 20.98
N PRO A 91 -13.58 -12.47 22.24
CA PRO A 91 -14.35 -13.57 22.77
C PRO A 91 -15.27 -13.05 23.87
N ASP A 92 -16.37 -12.43 23.47
CA ASP A 92 -17.50 -12.22 24.37
C ASP A 92 -18.74 -12.89 23.74
N ILE A 93 -18.56 -14.14 23.28
CA ILE A 93 -19.69 -15.02 22.91
C ILE A 93 -20.04 -15.84 24.14
N ASP A 94 -21.05 -15.38 24.86
CA ASP A 94 -21.61 -16.10 26.00
C ASP A 94 -22.82 -16.91 25.54
N ILE A 95 -22.84 -18.21 25.84
CA ILE A 95 -24.00 -19.08 25.63
C ILE A 95 -24.72 -19.25 26.96
N PHE A 96 -26.04 -19.09 26.94
CA PHE A 96 -26.89 -19.27 28.11
C PHE A 96 -28.02 -20.26 27.83
N ASP A 97 -28.33 -21.05 28.85
CA ASP A 97 -29.59 -21.80 28.94
C ASP A 97 -30.50 -21.05 29.91
N GLY A 98 -31.43 -20.27 29.36
CA GLY A 98 -32.15 -19.23 30.10
C GLY A 98 -31.22 -18.15 30.67
N ALA A 99 -31.07 -18.14 32.01
CA ALA A 99 -30.22 -17.21 32.74
C ALA A 99 -28.83 -17.77 33.09
N ALA A 100 -28.64 -19.10 33.00
CA ALA A 100 -27.41 -19.76 33.41
C ALA A 100 -26.39 -19.80 32.27
N PRO A 101 -25.11 -19.48 32.50
CA PRO A 101 -24.06 -19.63 31.50
C PRO A 101 -23.79 -21.11 31.23
N VAL A 102 -23.55 -21.46 29.96
CA VAL A 102 -23.17 -22.81 29.53
C VAL A 102 -21.66 -22.86 29.37
N THR A 103 -21.01 -23.74 30.14
CA THR A 103 -19.54 -23.92 30.11
C THR A 103 -19.11 -25.27 29.54
N GLY A 104 -20.06 -26.08 29.06
CA GLY A 104 -19.83 -27.45 28.59
C GLY A 104 -20.38 -27.71 27.19
N ALA A 105 -20.44 -28.98 26.81
CA ALA A 105 -20.96 -29.40 25.51
C ALA A 105 -22.45 -29.03 25.34
N LEU A 106 -22.82 -28.59 24.13
CA LEU A 106 -24.19 -28.24 23.78
C LEU A 106 -25.03 -29.50 23.53
N GLN A 107 -26.31 -29.44 23.88
CA GLN A 107 -27.25 -30.51 23.61
C GLN A 107 -27.81 -30.40 22.18
N PRO A 108 -27.99 -31.53 21.48
CA PRO A 108 -28.61 -31.53 20.16
C PRO A 108 -30.07 -31.09 20.26
N ALA A 109 -30.55 -30.35 19.25
CA ALA A 109 -31.92 -29.87 19.15
C ALA A 109 -32.41 -29.01 20.35
N HIS A 110 -31.50 -28.37 21.09
CA HIS A 110 -31.83 -27.48 22.21
C HIS A 110 -31.66 -26.00 21.83
N ILE A 111 -32.55 -25.15 22.31
CA ILE A 111 -32.52 -23.71 22.05
C ILE A 111 -31.73 -23.02 23.16
N TYR A 112 -30.66 -22.33 22.77
CA TYR A 112 -29.84 -21.54 23.67
C TYR A 112 -29.96 -20.04 23.35
N ARG A 113 -29.74 -19.20 24.36
CA ARG A 113 -29.59 -17.77 24.17
C ARG A 113 -28.10 -17.46 23.98
N VAL A 114 -27.75 -16.95 22.80
CA VAL A 114 -26.40 -16.50 22.50
C VAL A 114 -26.30 -14.99 22.68
N ARG A 115 -25.30 -14.52 23.42
CA ARG A 115 -24.93 -13.12 23.52
C ARG A 115 -23.58 -12.94 22.86
N VAL A 116 -23.47 -11.96 21.98
CA VAL A 116 -22.22 -11.58 21.32
C VAL A 116 -21.94 -10.13 21.67
N ARG A 117 -20.73 -9.84 22.17
CA ARG A 117 -20.22 -8.46 22.18
C ARG A 117 -19.22 -8.28 21.04
N VAL A 118 -19.48 -7.28 20.21
CA VAL A 118 -18.61 -6.92 19.08
C VAL A 118 -17.92 -5.62 19.45
N TRP A 119 -16.60 -5.68 19.59
CA TRP A 119 -15.77 -4.51 19.81
C TRP A 119 -15.32 -3.97 18.44
N ASN A 120 -16.21 -3.28 17.73
CA ASN A 120 -15.78 -2.46 16.61
C ASN A 120 -15.52 -1.03 17.14
N GLY A 121 -14.36 -0.46 16.85
CA GLY A 121 -14.08 0.95 17.15
C GLY A 121 -14.88 1.94 16.29
N SER A 122 -16.11 1.58 15.88
CA SER A 122 -16.90 2.22 14.83
C SER A 122 -17.50 3.57 15.23
N TYR A 123 -17.55 3.89 16.52
CA TYR A 123 -18.24 5.07 17.01
C TYR A 123 -17.42 6.36 16.92
N ASP A 124 -16.11 6.29 16.70
CA ASP A 124 -15.23 7.45 16.88
C ASP A 124 -14.63 8.02 15.59
N ALA A 125 -14.36 7.20 14.56
CA ALA A 125 -13.93 7.65 13.23
C ALA A 125 -13.89 6.49 12.20
N PRO A 126 -14.22 6.73 10.91
CA PRO A 126 -14.02 5.74 9.86
C PRO A 126 -12.53 5.47 9.61
N ALA A 127 -12.17 4.19 9.43
CA ALA A 127 -10.84 3.84 8.92
C ALA A 127 -10.76 4.22 7.44
N ILE A 128 -9.92 5.20 7.10
CA ILE A 128 -9.74 5.64 5.71
C ILE A 128 -9.16 4.48 4.87
N GLY A 129 -9.74 4.24 3.70
CA GLY A 129 -9.27 3.23 2.74
C GLY A 129 -9.86 1.83 2.93
N VAL A 130 -10.77 1.63 3.88
CA VAL A 130 -11.50 0.37 4.05
C VAL A 130 -12.92 0.55 3.52
N GLY A 131 -13.19 -0.01 2.34
CA GLY A 131 -14.56 -0.05 1.80
C GLY A 131 -15.41 -1.05 2.57
N VAL A 132 -16.48 -0.59 3.21
CA VAL A 132 -17.49 -1.48 3.82
C VAL A 132 -18.64 -1.62 2.82
N ALA A 133 -18.88 -2.84 2.34
CA ALA A 133 -20.07 -3.18 1.58
C ALA A 133 -21.07 -3.86 2.53
N LEU A 134 -22.32 -3.38 2.55
CA LEU A 134 -23.40 -4.06 3.24
C LEU A 134 -23.97 -5.11 2.28
N SER A 135 -23.96 -6.37 2.71
CA SER A 135 -24.61 -7.50 2.04
C SER A 135 -26.04 -7.68 2.53
#